data_AF-A0ABD1CJ81-F1
#
_entry.id   AF-A0ABD1CJ81-F1
#
_cell.length_a   1.000
_cell.length_b   1.000
_cell.length_c   1.000
_cell.angle_alpha   90.00
_cell.angle_beta   90.00
_cell.angle_gamma   90.00
#
_symmetry.space_group_name_H-M   'P 1'
#
loop_
_entity.id
_entity.type
_entity.pdbx_description
1 polymer ?
#
loop_
_entity_poly.entity_id
_entity_poly.type
_entity_poly.pdbx_seq_one_letter_code
_entity_poly.pdbx_strand_id
1 'polypeptide(L)'
;VNLVTADGSIDCLDVPESQEEHVAPLHLAEAVTALKMLTQGGSFILKMFTMFEHTSVDLLYLLYVCFDELNVFKPCTSKPGNSEVYVIAKGYRRPDGIDAYLDRMFANLSSTKAMFDLATLPEDFVEQVHRCAYMFLCFQQDVIEHNIHYYRKVDSEEEQKLEWVKSQMCRKFFDVYRIKPIRPSEAILNGVDIVNGSVNINPRDHTGTYNERSTNSSLSGDLKRKQLRDKLKNLTLNKPRFNPRSKLNDRPFGPRKPCHELISLSCGKTIETLYSSKFATLSYVKFLSEVIDAASTWNVLPKDEPRPPLFTLTRATYTLKIDIQMYAALTSYNLYEKELFRVLLKSITELPLQEGIDHLIVENWLPLTQFSVGLVFFLKTYVFDGVECTSEPPILLKFYGLKTDGIASLQHLNEGLQSEDSRESPAKTVLGIVPIRLLFDGGFYYALLNYNNRLCLQYCSELLGK
;
A
#
# COMPACT_ATOMS: atom_id res chain seq x y z
N VAL A 1 10.33 18.92 19.71
CA VAL A 1 9.29 19.28 18.72
C VAL A 1 8.19 20.05 19.44
N ASN A 2 7.71 21.19 18.90
CA ASN A 2 6.69 22.01 19.58
C ASN A 2 5.25 21.57 19.30
N LEU A 3 4.98 20.98 18.14
CA LEU A 3 3.68 20.47 17.74
C LEU A 3 3.86 19.10 17.09
N VAL A 4 3.11 18.11 17.57
CA VAL A 4 2.96 16.81 16.91
C VAL A 4 1.51 16.67 16.48
N THR A 5 1.28 16.18 15.27
CA THR A 5 -0.04 15.82 14.75
C THR A 5 -0.04 14.36 14.36
N ALA A 6 -1.06 13.62 14.78
CA ALA A 6 -1.27 12.20 14.50
C ALA A 6 -2.63 12.00 13.83
N ASP A 7 -2.61 11.35 12.67
CA ASP A 7 -3.79 11.14 11.81
C ASP A 7 -3.85 9.68 11.30
N GLY A 8 -3.25 8.76 12.06
CA GLY A 8 -3.28 7.33 11.80
C GLY A 8 -4.71 6.79 11.78
N SER A 9 -4.95 5.81 10.92
CA SER A 9 -6.21 5.06 10.90
C SER A 9 -5.98 3.71 10.25
N ILE A 10 -6.79 2.74 10.66
CA ILE A 10 -6.89 1.43 10.01
C ILE A 10 -8.18 1.42 9.18
N ASP A 11 -8.20 0.63 8.11
CA ASP A 11 -9.40 0.43 7.31
C ASP A 11 -10.37 -0.48 8.07
N CYS A 12 -11.45 0.10 8.59
CA CYS A 12 -12.49 -0.60 9.36
C CYS A 12 -13.80 -0.74 8.57
N LEU A 13 -13.77 -0.67 7.23
CA LEU A 13 -14.97 -0.76 6.38
C LEU A 13 -15.80 -2.03 6.58
N ASP A 14 -15.15 -3.12 7.00
CA ASP A 14 -15.76 -4.43 7.19
C ASP A 14 -16.00 -4.77 8.67
N VAL A 15 -15.68 -3.87 9.59
CA VAL A 15 -15.95 -3.96 11.04
C VAL A 15 -16.20 -2.56 11.64
N PRO A 16 -17.15 -1.78 11.10
CA PRO A 16 -17.35 -0.39 11.52
C PRO A 16 -17.70 -0.26 13.01
N GLU A 17 -18.35 -1.26 13.60
CA GLU A 17 -18.77 -1.30 15.01
C GLU A 17 -17.60 -1.43 15.99
N SER A 18 -16.50 -2.07 15.59
CA SER A 18 -15.33 -2.31 16.43
C SER A 18 -14.15 -1.40 16.07
N GLN A 19 -14.40 -0.28 15.38
CA GLN A 19 -13.36 0.64 14.94
C GLN A 19 -12.45 1.10 16.10
N GLU A 20 -13.04 1.37 17.26
CA GLU A 20 -12.32 1.87 18.43
C GLU A 20 -11.24 0.88 18.91
N GLU A 21 -11.62 -0.38 19.12
CA GLU A 21 -10.71 -1.46 19.55
C GLU A 21 -9.60 -1.73 18.53
N HIS A 22 -9.94 -1.74 17.24
CA HIS A 22 -8.98 -2.05 16.18
C HIS A 22 -7.91 -0.97 16.03
N VAL A 23 -8.27 0.30 16.24
CA VAL A 23 -7.35 1.43 16.09
C VAL A 23 -6.60 1.75 17.39
N ALA A 24 -7.07 1.27 18.55
CA ALA A 24 -6.46 1.55 19.86
C ALA A 24 -4.93 1.33 19.94
N PRO A 25 -4.34 0.22 19.41
CA PRO A 25 -2.89 0.04 19.40
C PRO A 25 -2.14 1.13 18.63
N LEU A 26 -2.74 1.62 17.52
CA LEU A 26 -2.17 2.68 16.71
C LEU A 26 -2.24 4.02 17.44
N HIS A 27 -3.39 4.38 18.02
CA HIS A 27 -3.53 5.61 18.80
C HIS A 27 -2.56 5.66 19.99
N LEU A 28 -2.38 4.54 20.70
CA LEU A 28 -1.42 4.45 21.78
C LEU A 28 0.03 4.62 21.26
N ALA A 29 0.38 3.99 20.14
CA ALA A 29 1.69 4.15 19.52
C ALA A 29 1.96 5.61 19.10
N GLU A 30 0.96 6.28 18.52
CA GLU A 30 1.04 7.70 18.13
C GLU A 30 1.21 8.61 19.35
N ALA A 31 0.43 8.39 20.41
CA ALA A 31 0.54 9.15 21.65
C ALA A 31 1.88 8.94 22.35
N VAL A 32 2.35 7.70 22.47
CA VAL A 32 3.68 7.39 23.04
C VAL A 32 4.79 8.06 22.22
N THR A 33 4.70 7.99 20.89
CA THR A 33 5.68 8.64 20.00
C THR A 33 5.66 10.16 20.19
N ALA A 34 4.47 10.78 20.27
CA ALA A 34 4.33 12.21 20.51
C ALA A 34 4.93 12.62 21.87
N LEU A 35 4.58 11.93 22.95
CA LEU A 35 5.08 12.21 24.31
C LEU A 35 6.60 12.09 24.44
N LYS A 36 7.24 11.20 23.65
CA LYS A 36 8.70 11.07 23.57
C LYS A 36 9.39 12.20 22.80
N MET A 37 8.71 12.81 21.82
CA MET A 37 9.30 13.80 20.91
C MET A 37 8.99 15.26 21.28
N LEU A 38 7.91 15.47 22.02
CA LEU A 38 7.46 16.80 22.41
C LEU A 38 8.41 17.44 23.42
N THR A 39 8.71 18.72 23.20
CA THR A 39 9.33 19.57 24.21
C THR A 39 8.30 19.97 25.27
N GLN A 40 8.75 20.27 26.49
CA GLN A 40 7.88 20.84 27.53
C GLN A 40 7.14 22.08 27.00
N GLY A 41 5.86 22.21 27.35
CA GLY A 41 4.96 23.23 26.83
C GLY A 41 4.44 22.99 25.40
N GLY A 42 4.89 21.92 24.73
CA GLY A 42 4.45 21.54 23.39
C GLY A 42 2.98 21.13 23.33
N SER A 43 2.44 20.99 22.11
CA SER A 43 1.06 20.57 21.86
C SER A 43 0.98 19.30 21.01
N PHE A 44 -0.06 18.52 21.24
CA PHE A 44 -0.36 17.29 20.50
C PHE A 44 -1.78 17.34 19.96
N ILE A 45 -1.96 16.99 18.69
CA ILE A 45 -3.27 16.79 18.07
C ILE A 45 -3.35 15.34 17.61
N LEU A 46 -4.33 14.61 18.13
CA LEU A 46 -4.56 13.21 17.80
C LEU A 46 -5.96 13.05 17.22
N LYS A 47 -6.06 12.49 16.01
CA LYS A 47 -7.33 11.98 15.52
C LYS A 47 -7.76 10.79 16.38
N MET A 48 -9.02 10.78 16.81
CA MET A 48 -9.69 9.65 17.43
C MET A 48 -11.06 9.45 16.78
N PHE A 49 -11.79 8.42 17.23
CA PHE A 49 -13.15 8.12 16.78
C PHE A 49 -14.14 8.27 17.94
N THR A 50 -14.91 7.21 18.21
CA THR A 50 -15.70 7.10 19.44
C THR A 50 -14.80 7.03 20.68
N MET A 51 -15.42 7.19 21.86
CA MET A 51 -14.75 7.21 23.16
C MET A 51 -15.49 6.30 24.16
N PHE A 52 -15.99 5.17 23.67
CA PHE A 52 -16.87 4.27 24.45
C PHE A 52 -16.09 3.17 25.16
N GLU A 53 -14.92 2.80 24.64
CA GLU A 53 -14.10 1.71 25.15
C GLU A 53 -13.08 2.22 26.18
N HIS A 54 -12.73 1.34 27.12
CA HIS A 54 -11.75 1.67 28.17
C HIS A 54 -10.41 2.12 27.60
N THR A 55 -10.01 1.58 26.44
CA THR A 55 -8.75 1.96 25.77
C THR A 55 -8.71 3.43 25.38
N SER A 56 -9.83 4.02 24.93
CA SER A 56 -9.91 5.45 24.63
C SER A 56 -9.95 6.29 25.89
N VAL A 57 -10.70 5.88 26.91
CA VAL A 57 -10.78 6.58 28.20
C VAL A 57 -9.41 6.62 28.88
N ASP A 58 -8.70 5.49 28.89
CA ASP A 58 -7.34 5.37 29.42
C ASP A 58 -6.37 6.30 28.66
N LEU A 59 -6.48 6.36 27.33
CA LEU A 59 -5.63 7.22 26.51
C LEU A 59 -5.93 8.71 26.79
N LEU A 60 -7.20 9.09 26.86
CA LEU A 60 -7.60 10.44 27.24
C LEU A 60 -7.09 10.81 28.63
N TYR A 61 -7.13 9.87 29.58
CA TYR A 61 -6.63 10.12 30.93
C TYR A 61 -5.10 10.28 30.95
N LEU A 62 -4.36 9.45 30.22
CA LEU A 62 -2.91 9.61 30.05
C LEU A 62 -2.56 11.01 29.51
N LEU A 63 -3.28 11.46 28.48
CA LEU A 63 -3.09 12.79 27.91
C LEU A 63 -3.50 13.88 28.91
N TYR A 64 -4.60 13.71 29.63
CA TYR A 64 -5.04 14.64 30.67
C TYR A 64 -3.98 14.81 31.76
N VAL A 65 -3.28 13.73 32.17
CA VAL A 65 -2.19 13.79 33.15
C VAL A 65 -0.92 14.41 32.57
N CYS A 66 -0.67 14.25 31.27
CA CYS A 66 0.54 14.77 30.62
C CYS A 66 0.45 16.23 30.18
N PHE A 67 -0.75 16.80 30.02
CA PHE A 67 -0.95 18.13 29.42
C PHE A 67 -1.79 19.06 30.29
N ASP A 68 -1.54 20.36 30.21
CA ASP A 68 -2.26 21.41 30.93
C ASP A 68 -3.73 21.53 30.53
N GLU A 69 -4.03 21.36 29.25
CA GLU A 69 -5.38 21.47 28.71
C GLU A 69 -5.64 20.34 27.72
N LEU A 70 -6.80 19.69 27.83
CA LEU A 70 -7.25 18.66 26.91
C LEU A 70 -8.63 19.05 26.35
N ASN A 71 -8.76 19.10 25.03
CA ASN A 71 -10.02 19.38 24.36
C ASN A 71 -10.34 18.29 23.35
N VAL A 72 -11.62 18.07 23.07
CA VAL A 72 -12.07 17.23 21.96
C VAL A 72 -12.85 18.10 20.99
N PHE A 73 -12.48 18.06 19.72
CA PHE A 73 -13.02 18.95 18.70
C PHE A 73 -13.26 18.21 17.38
N LYS A 74 -14.44 18.40 16.77
CA LYS A 74 -14.74 17.93 15.42
C LYS A 74 -14.73 19.12 14.45
N PRO A 75 -13.69 19.31 13.62
CA PRO A 75 -13.65 20.42 12.68
C PRO A 75 -14.72 20.24 11.61
N CYS A 76 -15.27 21.34 11.10
CA CYS A 76 -16.28 21.32 10.02
C CYS A 76 -15.77 20.70 8.70
N THR A 77 -14.45 20.56 8.56
CA THR A 77 -13.79 19.88 7.42
C THR A 77 -13.74 18.36 7.58
N SER A 78 -14.02 17.83 8.78
CA SER A 78 -14.26 16.40 8.99
C SER A 78 -15.69 16.05 8.56
N LYS A 79 -15.89 14.84 8.00
CA LYS A 79 -17.22 14.42 7.55
C LYS A 79 -18.18 14.40 8.74
N PRO A 80 -19.32 15.11 8.69
CA PRO A 80 -20.15 15.32 9.87
C PRO A 80 -20.82 14.02 10.36
N GLY A 81 -21.09 13.06 9.47
CA GLY A 81 -21.73 11.78 9.83
C GLY A 81 -20.78 10.66 10.27
N ASN A 82 -19.46 10.87 10.28
CA ASN A 82 -18.52 9.88 10.80
C ASN A 82 -18.19 10.14 12.29
N SER A 83 -17.58 9.15 12.93
CA SER A 83 -17.21 9.23 14.35
C SER A 83 -15.90 9.98 14.59
N GLU A 84 -15.26 10.55 13.57
CA GLU A 84 -13.95 11.19 13.69
C GLU A 84 -14.02 12.47 14.52
N VAL A 85 -13.12 12.57 15.51
CA VAL A 85 -12.90 13.73 16.36
C VAL A 85 -11.39 13.94 16.54
N TYR A 86 -10.98 15.11 17.01
CA TYR A 86 -9.58 15.42 17.30
C TYR A 86 -9.41 15.80 18.76
N VAL A 87 -8.53 15.08 19.44
CA VAL A 87 -8.06 15.43 20.78
C VAL A 87 -6.93 16.44 20.64
N ILE A 88 -7.08 17.60 21.26
CA ILE A 88 -6.12 18.71 21.25
C ILE A 88 -5.58 18.85 22.68
N ALA A 89 -4.36 18.36 22.89
CA ALA A 89 -3.64 18.45 24.15
C ALA A 89 -2.61 19.58 24.10
N LYS A 90 -2.65 20.52 25.04
CA LYS A 90 -1.78 21.71 25.06
C LYS A 90 -1.00 21.79 26.36
N GLY A 91 0.23 22.30 26.28
CA GLY A 91 1.08 22.50 27.45
C GLY A 91 1.62 21.17 27.99
N TYR A 92 2.49 20.50 27.24
CA TYR A 92 3.08 19.24 27.69
C TYR A 92 3.89 19.44 28.98
N ARG A 93 3.41 18.87 30.10
CA ARG A 93 4.05 18.97 31.42
C ARG A 93 5.29 18.11 31.54
N ARG A 94 5.33 16.97 30.84
CA ARG A 94 6.32 15.89 30.95
C ARG A 94 6.51 15.43 32.41
N PRO A 95 5.58 14.63 32.95
CA PRO A 95 5.68 14.13 34.32
C PRO A 95 7.00 13.40 34.61
N ASP A 96 7.50 13.50 35.84
CA ASP A 96 8.73 12.83 36.23
C ASP A 96 8.61 11.31 36.07
N GLY A 97 9.63 10.69 35.49
CA GLY A 97 9.67 9.23 35.26
C GLY A 97 8.79 8.72 34.12
N ILE A 98 8.09 9.59 33.37
CA ILE A 98 7.19 9.20 32.28
C ILE A 98 7.88 8.31 31.23
N ASP A 99 9.15 8.55 30.94
CA ASP A 99 9.90 7.84 29.89
C ASP A 99 9.91 6.31 30.12
N ALA A 100 10.04 5.84 31.37
CA ALA A 100 10.01 4.42 31.69
C ALA A 100 8.62 3.78 31.45
N TYR A 101 7.55 4.54 31.69
CA TYR A 101 6.19 4.09 31.40
C TYR A 101 5.93 4.05 29.90
N LEU A 102 6.42 5.06 29.15
CA LEU A 102 6.29 5.11 27.69
C LEU A 102 6.99 3.93 27.01
N ASP A 103 8.17 3.53 27.49
CA ASP A 103 8.86 2.33 27.00
C ASP A 103 8.05 1.05 27.25
N ARG A 104 7.47 0.92 28.45
CA ARG A 104 6.60 -0.22 28.78
C ARG A 104 5.33 -0.25 27.94
N MET A 105 4.69 0.89 27.72
CA MET A 105 3.50 1.01 26.85
C MET A 105 3.84 0.61 25.42
N PHE A 106 4.97 1.10 24.88
CA PHE A 106 5.41 0.75 23.54
C PHE A 106 5.71 -0.74 23.37
N ALA A 107 6.26 -1.38 24.40
CA ALA A 107 6.48 -2.83 24.40
C ALA A 107 5.19 -3.66 24.48
N ASN A 108 4.06 -3.05 24.87
CA ASN A 108 2.78 -3.73 25.13
C ASN A 108 1.61 -3.12 24.34
N LEU A 109 1.85 -2.58 23.15
CA LEU A 109 0.82 -1.93 22.32
C LEU A 109 -0.39 -2.82 21.99
N SER A 110 -0.21 -4.15 21.99
CA SER A 110 -1.26 -5.14 21.72
C SER A 110 -1.98 -5.64 22.97
N SER A 111 -1.72 -5.07 24.15
CA SER A 111 -2.42 -5.44 25.38
C SER A 111 -3.90 -5.07 25.31
N THR A 112 -4.77 -6.01 25.69
CA THR A 112 -6.22 -5.77 25.82
C THR A 112 -6.62 -5.28 27.22
N LYS A 113 -5.70 -5.32 28.18
CA LYS A 113 -5.93 -4.86 29.56
C LYS A 113 -5.96 -3.33 29.62
N ALA A 114 -6.80 -2.80 30.51
CA ALA A 114 -6.80 -1.38 30.84
C ALA A 114 -5.44 -0.90 31.38
N MET A 115 -5.08 0.33 31.04
CA MET A 115 -3.87 0.99 31.54
C MET A 115 -4.05 1.47 32.98
N PHE A 116 -5.27 1.90 33.33
CA PHE A 116 -5.61 2.38 34.65
C PHE A 116 -6.73 1.53 35.25
N ASP A 117 -6.72 1.38 36.57
CA ASP A 117 -7.89 0.85 37.28
C ASP A 117 -8.97 1.93 37.27
N LEU A 118 -10.21 1.56 36.95
CA LEU A 118 -11.35 2.47 36.95
C LEU A 118 -11.48 3.21 38.28
N ALA A 119 -11.19 2.55 39.41
CA ALA A 119 -11.24 3.16 40.74
C ALA A 119 -10.19 4.27 40.96
N THR A 120 -9.19 4.36 40.09
CA THR A 120 -8.14 5.41 40.16
C THR A 120 -8.43 6.61 39.26
N LEU A 121 -9.44 6.52 38.39
CA LEU A 121 -9.86 7.62 37.55
C LEU A 121 -10.75 8.59 38.35
N PRO A 122 -10.48 9.91 38.31
CA PRO A 122 -11.36 10.87 38.97
C PRO A 122 -12.78 10.81 38.40
N GLU A 123 -13.80 10.76 39.26
CA GLU A 123 -15.21 10.67 38.84
C GLU A 123 -15.60 11.84 37.91
N ASP A 124 -15.19 13.06 38.25
CA ASP A 124 -15.44 14.26 37.43
C ASP A 124 -14.79 14.18 36.03
N PHE A 125 -13.67 13.47 35.89
CA PHE A 125 -13.04 13.24 34.59
C PHE A 125 -13.88 12.25 33.77
N VAL A 126 -14.27 11.12 34.37
CA VAL A 126 -15.08 10.10 33.69
C VAL A 126 -16.43 10.68 33.24
N GLU A 127 -17.08 11.48 34.09
CA GLU A 127 -18.34 12.15 33.75
C GLU A 127 -18.15 13.15 32.59
N GLN A 128 -17.03 13.89 32.55
CA GLN A 128 -16.74 14.78 31.42
C GLN A 128 -16.53 14.02 30.12
N VAL A 129 -15.82 12.89 30.15
CA VAL A 129 -15.64 12.02 28.97
C VAL A 129 -16.99 11.49 28.50
N HIS A 130 -17.84 11.02 29.42
CA HIS A 130 -19.18 10.54 29.10
C HIS A 130 -20.06 11.62 28.45
N ARG A 131 -20.11 12.82 29.04
CA ARG A 131 -20.86 13.97 28.48
C ARG A 131 -20.35 14.37 27.10
N CYS A 132 -19.03 14.36 26.91
CA CYS A 132 -18.40 14.67 25.64
C CYS A 132 -18.76 13.61 24.57
N ALA A 133 -18.70 12.32 24.93
CA ALA A 133 -19.06 11.21 24.04
C ALA A 133 -20.53 11.29 23.62
N TYR A 134 -21.41 11.55 24.59
CA TYR A 134 -22.84 11.71 24.36
C TYR A 134 -23.16 12.88 23.42
N MET A 135 -22.49 14.02 23.60
CA MET A 135 -22.65 15.18 22.72
C MET A 135 -22.30 14.87 21.26
N PHE A 136 -21.15 14.23 21.01
CA PHE A 136 -20.75 13.87 19.64
C PHE A 136 -21.65 12.78 19.04
N LEU A 137 -22.13 11.85 19.85
CA LEU A 137 -23.13 10.86 19.42
C LEU A 137 -24.42 11.52 18.94
N CYS A 138 -24.95 12.50 19.69
CA CYS A 138 -26.14 13.24 19.27
C CYS A 138 -25.91 13.99 17.94
N PHE A 139 -24.79 14.69 17.80
CA PHE A 139 -24.46 15.40 16.54
C PHE A 139 -24.34 14.45 15.35
N GLN A 140 -23.72 13.28 15.56
CA GLN A 140 -23.60 12.27 14.51
C GLN A 140 -24.96 11.72 14.11
N GLN A 141 -25.83 11.41 15.08
CA GLN A 141 -27.17 10.90 14.84
C GLN A 141 -28.01 11.89 14.04
N ASP A 142 -28.02 13.17 14.44
CA ASP A 142 -28.75 14.23 13.73
C ASP A 142 -28.33 14.34 12.26
N VAL A 143 -27.02 14.28 12.00
CA VAL A 143 -26.47 14.34 10.64
C VAL A 143 -26.85 13.10 9.83
N ILE A 144 -26.82 11.91 10.43
CA ILE A 144 -27.20 10.66 9.74
C ILE A 144 -28.68 10.71 9.36
N GLU A 145 -29.56 11.10 10.28
CA GLU A 145 -31.00 11.24 10.03
C GLU A 145 -31.27 12.28 8.93
N HIS A 146 -30.56 13.42 8.97
CA HIS A 146 -30.62 14.42 7.93
C HIS A 146 -30.19 13.86 6.56
N ASN A 147 -29.07 13.14 6.50
CA ASN A 147 -28.61 12.52 5.26
C ASN A 147 -29.61 11.50 4.72
N ILE A 148 -30.23 10.68 5.57
CA ILE A 148 -31.28 9.73 5.18
C ILE A 148 -32.49 10.46 4.61
N HIS A 149 -32.91 11.56 5.25
CA HIS A 149 -34.02 12.38 4.80
C HIS A 149 -33.81 12.93 3.38
N TYR A 150 -32.62 13.44 3.09
CA TYR A 150 -32.28 14.04 1.80
C TYR A 150 -31.81 13.03 0.76
N TYR A 151 -31.45 11.79 1.13
CA TYR A 151 -30.95 10.78 0.19
C TYR A 151 -31.89 10.53 -1.00
N ARG A 152 -33.20 10.64 -0.78
CA ARG A 152 -34.23 10.45 -1.83
C ARG A 152 -34.76 11.76 -2.43
N LYS A 153 -34.23 12.91 -2.01
CA LYS A 153 -34.67 14.24 -2.43
C LYS A 153 -33.53 14.94 -3.16
N VAL A 154 -33.64 15.05 -4.47
CA VAL A 154 -32.72 15.89 -5.26
C VAL A 154 -33.25 17.32 -5.22
N ASP A 155 -32.56 18.20 -4.50
CA ASP A 155 -32.87 19.63 -4.41
C ASP A 155 -31.67 20.45 -4.93
N SER A 156 -31.78 20.90 -6.17
CA SER A 156 -30.71 21.64 -6.84
C SER A 156 -30.47 23.03 -6.24
N GLU A 157 -31.46 23.63 -5.58
CA GLU A 157 -31.33 24.96 -4.98
C GLU A 157 -30.51 24.87 -3.69
N GLU A 158 -30.80 23.89 -2.84
CA GLU A 158 -30.01 23.61 -1.64
C GLU A 158 -28.57 23.18 -1.99
N GLU A 159 -28.37 22.42 -3.08
CA GLU A 159 -27.02 22.08 -3.55
C GLU A 159 -26.21 23.31 -3.97
N GLN A 160 -26.82 24.24 -4.74
CA GLN A 160 -26.16 25.49 -5.14
C GLN A 160 -25.83 26.37 -3.93
N LYS A 161 -26.74 26.44 -2.96
CA LYS A 161 -26.55 27.20 -1.71
C LYS A 161 -25.42 26.62 -0.87
N LEU A 162 -25.36 25.28 -0.73
CA LEU A 162 -24.25 24.60 -0.04
C LEU A 162 -22.91 24.91 -0.70
N GLU A 163 -22.84 24.87 -2.03
CA GLU A 163 -21.61 25.15 -2.78
C GLU A 163 -21.17 26.62 -2.63
N TRP A 164 -22.13 27.54 -2.60
CA TRP A 164 -21.86 28.94 -2.30
C TRP A 164 -21.30 29.12 -0.88
N VAL A 165 -21.89 28.49 0.14
CA VAL A 165 -21.41 28.55 1.53
C VAL A 165 -19.99 27.99 1.65
N LYS A 166 -19.70 26.83 1.06
CA LYS A 166 -18.35 26.24 1.03
C LYS A 166 -17.33 27.20 0.42
N SER A 167 -17.71 27.85 -0.69
CA SER A 167 -16.85 28.84 -1.36
C SER A 167 -16.55 30.05 -0.46
N GLN A 168 -17.55 30.56 0.28
CA GLN A 168 -17.34 31.67 1.21
C GLN A 168 -16.44 31.26 2.39
N MET A 169 -16.66 30.05 2.95
CA MET A 169 -15.85 29.52 4.04
C MET A 169 -14.38 29.35 3.62
N CYS A 170 -14.13 28.85 2.41
CA CYS A 170 -12.79 28.72 1.86
C CYS A 170 -12.10 30.10 1.78
N ARG A 171 -12.74 31.11 1.18
CA ARG A 171 -12.18 32.47 1.11
C ARG A 171 -11.88 33.04 2.49
N LYS A 172 -12.84 32.93 3.41
CA LYS A 172 -12.70 33.43 4.78
C LYS A 172 -11.54 32.76 5.52
N PHE A 173 -11.28 31.48 5.29
CA PHE A 173 -10.12 30.78 5.86
C PHE A 173 -8.80 31.44 5.44
N PHE A 174 -8.62 31.74 4.15
CA PHE A 174 -7.41 32.42 3.67
C PHE A 174 -7.28 33.83 4.25
N ASP A 175 -8.38 34.56 4.36
CA ASP A 175 -8.38 35.93 4.88
C ASP A 175 -8.07 35.98 6.39
N VAL A 176 -8.74 35.15 7.18
CA VAL A 176 -8.62 35.12 8.65
C VAL A 176 -7.23 34.66 9.06
N TYR A 177 -6.73 33.58 8.46
CA TYR A 177 -5.43 33.01 8.81
C TYR A 177 -4.27 33.59 7.98
N ARG A 178 -4.57 34.52 7.05
CA ARG A 178 -3.59 35.17 6.16
C ARG A 178 -2.68 34.17 5.46
N ILE A 179 -3.27 33.08 4.97
CA ILE A 179 -2.55 32.01 4.29
C ILE A 179 -1.94 32.57 3.00
N LYS A 180 -0.63 32.37 2.82
CA LYS A 180 0.10 32.81 1.63
C LYS A 180 0.70 31.59 0.91
N PRO A 181 0.86 31.65 -0.42
CA PRO A 181 1.62 30.63 -1.15
C PRO A 181 3.03 30.51 -0.57
N ILE A 182 3.51 29.27 -0.44
CA ILE A 182 4.90 29.00 -0.09
C ILE A 182 5.81 29.51 -1.21
N ARG A 183 6.98 30.06 -0.87
CA ARG A 183 7.94 30.47 -1.89
C ARG A 183 8.41 29.23 -2.67
N PRO A 184 8.58 29.29 -4.01
CA PRO A 184 9.04 28.13 -4.77
C PRO A 184 10.34 27.51 -4.22
N SER A 185 11.27 28.35 -3.76
CA SER A 185 12.53 27.91 -3.13
C SER A 185 12.36 27.16 -1.81
N GLU A 186 11.23 27.34 -1.13
CA GLU A 186 10.89 26.69 0.14
C GLU A 186 9.98 25.48 -0.07
N ALA A 187 9.48 25.26 -1.30
CA ALA A 187 8.69 24.09 -1.63
C ALA A 187 9.58 22.82 -1.57
N ILE A 188 9.10 21.79 -0.89
CA ILE A 188 9.79 20.49 -0.74
C ILE A 188 10.10 19.86 -2.11
N LEU A 189 9.25 20.13 -3.11
CA LEU A 189 9.35 19.59 -4.46
C LEU A 189 9.57 20.71 -5.49
N ASN A 190 10.42 21.69 -5.15
CA ASN A 190 10.78 22.78 -6.06
C ASN A 190 11.35 22.24 -7.38
N GLY A 191 10.85 22.74 -8.52
CA GLY A 191 11.27 22.32 -9.86
C GLY A 191 10.69 20.99 -10.36
N VAL A 192 9.79 20.35 -9.60
CA VAL A 192 9.08 19.13 -10.01
C VAL A 192 7.65 19.49 -10.43
N ASP A 193 7.23 19.11 -11.64
CA ASP A 193 5.83 19.25 -12.07
C ASP A 193 4.97 18.18 -11.39
N ILE A 194 4.24 18.58 -10.35
CA ILE A 194 3.32 17.71 -9.60
C ILE A 194 1.90 17.80 -10.17
N VAL A 195 1.58 18.87 -10.90
CA VAL A 195 0.21 19.20 -11.33
C VAL A 195 -0.26 18.24 -12.43
N ASN A 196 0.65 17.81 -13.30
CA ASN A 196 0.34 16.88 -14.40
C ASN A 196 0.66 15.39 -14.10
N GLY A 197 1.21 15.08 -12.92
CA GLY A 197 1.81 13.76 -12.62
C GLY A 197 1.10 12.92 -11.56
N SER A 198 0.21 13.50 -10.75
CA SER A 198 -0.44 12.78 -9.64
C SER A 198 -1.66 11.99 -10.10
N VAL A 199 -1.45 10.95 -10.91
CA VAL A 199 -2.52 9.95 -11.09
C VAL A 199 -2.58 9.12 -9.81
N ASN A 200 -3.67 9.26 -9.06
CA ASN A 200 -3.95 8.31 -7.99
C ASN A 200 -4.19 6.93 -8.62
N ILE A 201 -3.16 6.10 -8.66
CA ILE A 201 -3.21 4.75 -9.23
C ILE A 201 -4.08 3.79 -8.42
N ASN A 202 -4.42 4.18 -7.18
CA ASN A 202 -5.19 3.42 -6.21
C ASN A 202 -6.31 4.28 -5.63
N PRO A 203 -7.29 4.71 -6.44
CA PRO A 203 -8.49 5.33 -5.90
C PRO A 203 -9.13 4.34 -4.91
N ARG A 204 -9.62 4.85 -3.78
CA ARG A 204 -10.40 4.02 -2.86
C ARG A 204 -11.68 3.64 -3.58
N ASP A 205 -11.81 2.35 -3.89
CA ASP A 205 -13.01 1.80 -4.50
C ASP A 205 -13.88 1.20 -3.38
N HIS A 206 -14.94 1.92 -3.02
CA HIS A 206 -15.93 1.46 -2.06
C HIS A 206 -17.12 0.91 -2.84
N THR A 207 -17.03 -0.35 -3.30
CA THR A 207 -18.15 -1.01 -3.97
C THR A 207 -19.06 -1.70 -2.97
N GLY A 208 -20.36 -1.43 -3.08
CA GLY A 208 -21.40 -2.15 -2.37
C GLY A 208 -21.57 -1.78 -0.90
N THR A 209 -22.66 -2.24 -0.32
CA THR A 209 -23.00 -2.03 1.10
C THR A 209 -22.18 -2.94 2.02
N TYR A 210 -22.11 -2.61 3.32
CA TYR A 210 -21.52 -3.51 4.32
C TYR A 210 -22.19 -4.90 4.29
N ASN A 211 -23.53 -4.93 4.21
CA ASN A 211 -24.28 -6.17 4.14
C ASN A 211 -23.94 -6.99 2.89
N GLU A 212 -23.74 -6.34 1.74
CA GLU A 212 -23.29 -7.02 0.52
C GLU A 212 -21.88 -7.60 0.72
N ARG A 213 -20.95 -6.84 1.30
CA ARG A 213 -19.57 -7.33 1.58
C ARG A 213 -19.55 -8.48 2.58
N SER A 214 -20.32 -8.38 3.66
CA SER A 214 -20.46 -9.44 4.65
C SER A 214 -21.06 -10.71 4.02
N THR A 215 -22.19 -10.60 3.31
CA THR A 215 -22.79 -11.74 2.60
C THR A 215 -21.80 -12.39 1.64
N ASN A 216 -21.04 -11.57 0.91
CA ASN A 216 -20.03 -12.00 -0.05
C ASN A 216 -18.83 -12.71 0.60
N SER A 217 -18.44 -12.32 1.82
CA SER A 217 -17.36 -12.98 2.56
C SER A 217 -17.74 -14.38 3.04
N SER A 218 -19.03 -14.65 3.25
CA SER A 218 -19.53 -15.96 3.70
C SER A 218 -19.77 -16.95 2.55
N LEU A 219 -19.65 -16.53 1.29
CA LEU A 219 -19.83 -17.43 0.13
C LEU A 219 -18.71 -18.46 0.05
N SER A 220 -19.07 -19.70 -0.32
CA SER A 220 -18.12 -20.80 -0.54
C SER A 220 -18.43 -21.56 -1.83
N GLY A 221 -17.51 -22.45 -2.24
CA GLY A 221 -17.68 -23.32 -3.40
C GLY A 221 -17.99 -22.57 -4.71
N ASP A 222 -18.96 -23.09 -5.47
CA ASP A 222 -19.33 -22.57 -6.80
C ASP A 222 -19.89 -21.14 -6.77
N LEU A 223 -20.59 -20.76 -5.70
CA LEU A 223 -21.11 -19.39 -5.56
C LEU A 223 -19.97 -18.39 -5.44
N LYS A 224 -18.95 -18.70 -4.63
CA LYS A 224 -17.73 -17.88 -4.52
C LYS A 224 -17.00 -17.81 -5.85
N ARG A 225 -16.89 -18.94 -6.57
CA ARG A 225 -16.28 -18.97 -7.91
C ARG A 225 -17.01 -18.09 -8.92
N LYS A 226 -18.34 -18.17 -8.97
CA LYS A 226 -19.16 -17.31 -9.84
C LYS A 226 -18.98 -15.83 -9.51
N GLN A 227 -19.01 -15.48 -8.22
CA GLN A 227 -18.81 -14.11 -7.76
C GLN A 227 -17.44 -13.55 -8.19
N LEU A 228 -16.37 -14.33 -8.03
CA LEU A 228 -15.02 -13.93 -8.44
C LEU A 228 -14.92 -13.77 -9.96
N ARG A 229 -15.60 -14.61 -10.76
CA ARG A 229 -15.68 -14.45 -12.22
C ARG A 229 -16.41 -13.17 -12.63
N ASP A 230 -17.52 -12.84 -11.97
CA ASP A 230 -18.26 -11.60 -12.22
C ASP A 230 -17.41 -10.37 -11.87
N LYS A 231 -16.67 -10.43 -10.75
CA LYS A 231 -15.72 -9.39 -10.33
C LYS A 231 -14.56 -9.26 -11.33
N LEU A 232 -13.97 -10.36 -11.81
CA LEU A 232 -12.95 -10.36 -12.85
C LEU A 232 -13.44 -9.68 -14.13
N LYS A 233 -14.67 -9.99 -14.57
CA LYS A 233 -15.29 -9.39 -15.75
C LYS A 233 -15.42 -7.87 -15.58
N ASN A 234 -15.91 -7.40 -14.43
CA ASN A 234 -16.03 -5.99 -14.13
C ASN A 234 -14.66 -5.27 -14.13
N LEU A 235 -13.67 -5.83 -13.42
CA LEU A 235 -12.32 -5.27 -13.35
C LEU A 235 -11.61 -5.22 -14.71
N THR A 236 -11.91 -6.18 -15.59
CA THR A 236 -11.38 -6.24 -16.96
C THR A 236 -12.00 -5.17 -17.86
N LEU A 237 -13.32 -4.94 -17.74
CA LEU A 237 -14.05 -3.91 -18.49
C LEU A 237 -13.66 -2.49 -18.07
N ASN A 238 -13.48 -2.25 -16.76
CA ASN A 238 -13.20 -0.94 -16.19
C ASN A 238 -11.70 -0.67 -15.96
N LYS A 239 -10.84 -1.36 -16.71
CA LYS A 239 -9.40 -1.31 -16.46
C LYS A 239 -8.79 0.04 -16.82
N PRO A 240 -8.13 0.72 -15.86
CA PRO A 240 -7.45 1.98 -16.14
C PRO A 240 -6.24 1.74 -17.03
N ARG A 241 -5.99 2.66 -17.97
CA ARG A 241 -4.75 2.74 -18.74
C ARG A 241 -3.97 3.98 -18.32
N PHE A 242 -2.83 3.76 -17.68
CA PHE A 242 -1.98 4.84 -17.20
C PHE A 242 -0.98 5.24 -18.28
N ASN A 243 -1.00 6.49 -18.72
CA ASN A 243 -0.12 7.02 -19.78
C ASN A 243 0.11 6.02 -20.96
N PRO A 244 -0.90 5.77 -21.82
CA PRO A 244 -0.90 4.67 -22.78
C PRO A 244 0.23 4.67 -23.83
N ARG A 245 0.91 5.81 -24.02
CA ARG A 245 2.03 5.95 -24.95
C ARG A 245 3.35 5.43 -24.37
N SER A 246 3.40 5.19 -23.07
CA SER A 246 4.58 4.75 -22.36
C SER A 246 5.01 3.35 -22.80
N LYS A 247 6.31 3.14 -22.95
CA LYS A 247 6.92 1.87 -23.34
C LYS A 247 7.93 1.41 -22.29
N LEU A 248 8.12 0.10 -22.18
CA LEU A 248 9.14 -0.48 -21.30
C LEU A 248 10.58 -0.06 -21.71
N ASN A 249 10.78 0.32 -22.97
CA ASN A 249 12.05 0.86 -23.46
C ASN A 249 12.27 2.34 -23.15
N ASP A 250 11.26 3.05 -22.62
CA ASP A 250 11.44 4.45 -22.22
C ASP A 250 12.52 4.54 -21.14
N ARG A 251 13.36 5.57 -21.25
CA ARG A 251 14.46 5.80 -20.33
C ARG A 251 14.02 6.77 -19.22
N PRO A 252 14.51 6.58 -17.97
CA PRO A 252 14.46 7.63 -16.95
C PRO A 252 15.11 8.91 -17.45
N PHE A 253 14.72 10.05 -16.89
CA PHE A 253 15.36 11.33 -17.17
C PHE A 253 16.78 11.34 -16.58
N GLY A 254 17.73 11.89 -17.35
CA GLY A 254 19.12 12.05 -16.94
C GLY A 254 20.12 11.17 -17.72
N PRO A 255 21.42 11.36 -17.47
CA PRO A 255 22.47 10.63 -18.18
C PRO A 255 22.52 9.15 -17.79
N ARG A 256 22.84 8.28 -18.75
CA ARG A 256 23.06 6.86 -18.50
C ARG A 256 24.30 6.68 -17.63
N LYS A 257 24.13 6.06 -16.46
CA LYS A 257 25.25 5.68 -15.59
C LYS A 257 25.87 4.35 -16.03
N PRO A 258 27.18 4.14 -15.80
CA PRO A 258 27.80 2.83 -15.89
C PRO A 258 27.08 1.79 -15.01
N CYS A 259 27.19 0.51 -15.36
CA CYS A 259 26.52 -0.60 -14.65
C CYS A 259 26.83 -0.61 -13.15
N HIS A 260 28.12 -0.50 -12.79
CA HIS A 260 28.59 -0.53 -11.40
C HIS A 260 28.11 0.67 -10.54
N GLU A 261 27.80 1.81 -11.17
CA GLU A 261 27.24 2.98 -10.45
C GLU A 261 25.71 2.92 -10.29
N LEU A 262 25.05 2.06 -11.08
CA LEU A 262 23.60 1.90 -11.03
C LEU A 262 23.20 0.88 -9.95
N ILE A 263 23.96 -0.22 -9.84
CA ILE A 263 23.68 -1.27 -8.87
C ILE A 263 23.77 -0.66 -7.47
N SER A 264 22.62 -0.63 -6.79
CA SER A 264 22.47 -0.09 -5.45
C SER A 264 21.55 -1.04 -4.70
N LEU A 265 22.17 -1.97 -3.99
CA LEU A 265 21.45 -2.98 -3.24
C LEU A 265 20.79 -2.36 -2.01
N SER A 266 19.50 -2.60 -1.83
CA SER A 266 18.75 -2.19 -0.64
C SER A 266 18.20 -3.42 0.07
N CYS A 267 18.52 -3.58 1.35
CA CYS A 267 18.15 -4.76 2.12
C CYS A 267 17.08 -4.46 3.18
N GLY A 268 16.29 -5.46 3.54
CA GLY A 268 15.24 -5.35 4.53
C GLY A 268 14.67 -6.70 4.93
N LYS A 269 13.55 -6.71 5.65
CA LYS A 269 12.90 -7.96 6.08
C LYS A 269 12.40 -8.75 4.86
N THR A 270 12.52 -10.07 4.94
CA THR A 270 12.02 -11.00 3.91
C THR A 270 10.54 -10.78 3.62
N ILE A 271 10.19 -10.80 2.32
CA ILE A 271 8.81 -10.72 1.84
C ILE A 271 8.30 -12.14 1.60
N GLU A 272 7.51 -12.67 2.52
CA GLU A 272 6.86 -13.97 2.34
C GLU A 272 5.57 -13.83 1.52
N THR A 273 4.73 -12.85 1.88
CA THR A 273 3.44 -12.59 1.25
C THR A 273 3.37 -11.15 0.75
N LEU A 274 2.79 -10.97 -0.44
CA LEU A 274 2.70 -9.67 -1.11
C LEU A 274 1.26 -9.14 -1.05
N TYR A 275 1.00 -8.19 -0.14
CA TYR A 275 -0.31 -7.56 0.03
C TYR A 275 -0.51 -6.29 -0.81
N SER A 276 0.58 -5.71 -1.31
CA SER A 276 0.53 -4.52 -2.16
C SER A 276 1.77 -4.42 -3.04
N SER A 277 1.67 -3.65 -4.13
CA SER A 277 2.79 -3.30 -4.98
C SER A 277 2.67 -1.85 -5.42
N LYS A 278 3.80 -1.15 -5.56
CA LYS A 278 3.84 0.17 -6.21
C LYS A 278 3.82 0.07 -7.74
N PHE A 279 3.96 -1.13 -8.28
CA PHE A 279 4.06 -1.44 -9.71
C PHE A 279 2.81 -2.13 -10.26
N ALA A 280 1.73 -2.19 -9.47
CA ALA A 280 0.42 -2.68 -9.86
C ALA A 280 -0.65 -1.89 -9.07
N THR A 281 -1.86 -1.81 -9.60
CA THR A 281 -3.01 -1.27 -8.88
C THR A 281 -3.37 -2.19 -7.70
N LEU A 282 -3.54 -1.61 -6.52
CA LEU A 282 -3.81 -2.30 -5.26
C LEU A 282 -5.06 -3.19 -5.35
N SER A 283 -6.12 -2.73 -6.01
CA SER A 283 -7.35 -3.54 -6.18
C SER A 283 -7.08 -4.83 -6.97
N TYR A 284 -6.17 -4.81 -7.93
CA TYR A 284 -5.79 -6.00 -8.71
C TYR A 284 -4.88 -6.95 -7.94
N VAL A 285 -3.95 -6.41 -7.14
CA VAL A 285 -3.12 -7.24 -6.24
C VAL A 285 -3.97 -7.91 -5.17
N LYS A 286 -4.87 -7.15 -4.52
CA LYS A 286 -5.83 -7.69 -3.54
C LYS A 286 -6.75 -8.74 -4.17
N PHE A 287 -7.26 -8.48 -5.38
CA PHE A 287 -8.10 -9.44 -6.09
C PHE A 287 -7.34 -10.71 -6.50
N LEU A 288 -6.09 -10.59 -6.92
CA LEU A 288 -5.23 -11.74 -7.17
C LEU A 288 -5.03 -12.58 -5.92
N SER A 289 -4.75 -11.95 -4.77
CA SER A 289 -4.67 -12.65 -3.48
C SER A 289 -5.98 -13.38 -3.16
N GLU A 290 -7.13 -12.70 -3.28
CA GLU A 290 -8.45 -13.30 -3.05
C GLU A 290 -8.70 -14.52 -3.94
N VAL A 291 -8.30 -14.44 -5.22
CA VAL A 291 -8.44 -15.56 -6.16
C VAL A 291 -7.48 -16.70 -5.85
N ILE A 292 -6.22 -16.42 -5.46
CA ILE A 292 -5.25 -17.43 -5.04
C ILE A 292 -5.77 -18.18 -3.81
N ASP A 293 -6.24 -17.44 -2.79
CA ASP A 293 -6.79 -18.00 -1.56
C ASP A 293 -8.00 -18.89 -1.88
N ALA A 294 -8.94 -18.42 -2.70
CA ALA A 294 -10.09 -19.21 -3.11
C ALA A 294 -9.69 -20.44 -3.96
N ALA A 295 -8.78 -20.28 -4.92
CA ALA A 295 -8.31 -21.36 -5.77
C ALA A 295 -7.60 -22.46 -4.97
N SER A 296 -6.89 -22.12 -3.89
CA SER A 296 -6.28 -23.11 -2.99
C SER A 296 -7.30 -24.07 -2.36
N THR A 297 -8.53 -23.60 -2.13
CA THR A 297 -9.63 -24.43 -1.59
C THR A 297 -10.29 -25.31 -2.65
N TRP A 298 -10.17 -24.97 -3.92
CA TRP A 298 -10.79 -25.71 -5.02
C TRP A 298 -9.83 -26.68 -5.72
N ASN A 299 -8.57 -26.29 -5.86
CA ASN A 299 -7.51 -27.06 -6.50
C ASN A 299 -6.78 -27.93 -5.48
N VAL A 300 -7.50 -28.87 -4.86
CA VAL A 300 -6.84 -30.04 -4.28
C VAL A 300 -6.39 -30.89 -5.48
N LEU A 301 -5.23 -30.53 -6.05
CA LEU A 301 -4.55 -31.38 -7.04
C LEU A 301 -4.51 -32.80 -6.47
N PRO A 302 -4.90 -33.83 -7.23
CA PRO A 302 -4.78 -35.22 -6.78
C PRO A 302 -3.36 -35.45 -6.27
N LYS A 303 -3.22 -36.00 -5.05
CA LYS A 303 -1.90 -36.21 -4.43
C LYS A 303 -0.94 -37.06 -5.29
N ASP A 304 -1.50 -37.78 -6.27
CA ASP A 304 -0.83 -38.79 -7.06
C ASP A 304 -0.38 -38.33 -8.46
N GLU A 305 -0.66 -37.08 -8.86
CA GLU A 305 -0.16 -36.52 -10.13
C GLU A 305 1.14 -35.72 -9.95
N PRO A 306 2.14 -35.89 -10.84
CA PRO A 306 3.37 -35.10 -10.78
C PRO A 306 3.07 -33.63 -11.06
N ARG A 307 3.42 -32.75 -10.12
CA ARG A 307 3.26 -31.30 -10.27
C ARG A 307 4.18 -30.78 -11.39
N PRO A 308 3.70 -29.89 -12.27
CA PRO A 308 4.56 -29.25 -13.25
C PRO A 308 5.64 -28.41 -12.55
N PRO A 309 6.84 -28.26 -13.15
CA PRO A 309 7.84 -27.37 -12.61
C PRO A 309 7.38 -25.91 -12.70
N LEU A 310 7.72 -25.10 -11.68
CA LEU A 310 7.42 -23.67 -11.66
C LEU A 310 8.03 -22.92 -12.85
N PHE A 311 9.21 -23.32 -13.28
CA PHE A 311 9.95 -22.74 -14.40
C PHE A 311 10.19 -23.80 -15.47
N THR A 312 9.79 -23.52 -16.72
CA THR A 312 10.07 -24.40 -17.87
C THR A 312 10.75 -23.59 -18.96
N LEU A 313 11.93 -24.01 -19.43
CA LEU A 313 12.62 -23.37 -20.55
C LEU A 313 12.42 -24.19 -21.84
N THR A 314 11.67 -23.63 -22.78
CA THR A 314 11.54 -24.18 -24.14
C THR A 314 12.72 -23.69 -24.99
N ARG A 315 13.72 -24.57 -25.19
CA ARG A 315 14.97 -24.23 -25.90
C ARG A 315 14.76 -23.85 -27.37
N ALA A 316 13.75 -24.40 -28.04
CA ALA A 316 13.48 -24.10 -29.45
C ALA A 316 13.14 -22.61 -29.70
N THR A 317 12.51 -21.95 -28.74
CA THR A 317 12.09 -20.54 -28.82
C THR A 317 12.74 -19.67 -27.74
N TYR A 318 13.69 -20.23 -26.99
CA TYR A 318 14.25 -19.64 -25.77
C TYR A 318 13.20 -18.93 -24.90
N THR A 319 12.12 -19.66 -24.63
CA THR A 319 10.98 -19.15 -23.84
C THR A 319 11.00 -19.78 -22.46
N LEU A 320 11.27 -18.96 -21.45
CA LEU A 320 11.13 -19.31 -20.04
C LEU A 320 9.68 -19.05 -19.59
N LYS A 321 8.94 -20.12 -19.34
CA LYS A 321 7.57 -20.06 -18.85
C LYS A 321 7.52 -20.17 -17.33
N ILE A 322 6.75 -19.29 -16.69
CA ILE A 322 6.37 -19.39 -15.29
C ILE A 322 4.96 -19.99 -15.21
N ASP A 323 4.81 -21.08 -14.47
CA ASP A 323 3.53 -21.75 -14.29
C ASP A 323 2.65 -20.99 -13.28
N ILE A 324 1.45 -20.58 -13.71
CA ILE A 324 0.52 -19.76 -12.91
C ILE A 324 -0.03 -20.54 -11.71
N GLN A 325 -0.27 -21.84 -11.86
CA GLN A 325 -0.78 -22.69 -10.77
C GLN A 325 0.31 -22.89 -9.71
N MET A 326 1.55 -23.13 -10.13
CA MET A 326 2.68 -23.26 -9.21
C MET A 326 3.02 -21.93 -8.54
N TYR A 327 2.88 -20.80 -9.23
CA TYR A 327 3.00 -19.47 -8.63
C TYR A 327 1.95 -19.26 -7.52
N ALA A 328 0.70 -19.67 -7.74
CA ALA A 328 -0.35 -19.55 -6.72
C ALA A 328 -0.08 -20.41 -5.47
N ALA A 329 0.73 -21.47 -5.60
CA ALA A 329 1.12 -22.34 -4.51
C ALA A 329 2.40 -21.89 -3.77
N LEU A 330 2.95 -20.70 -4.09
CA LEU A 330 4.15 -20.18 -3.44
C LEU A 330 3.92 -19.87 -1.97
N THR A 331 4.86 -20.31 -1.14
CA THR A 331 4.89 -20.00 0.30
C THR A 331 5.80 -18.82 0.63
N SER A 332 6.71 -18.46 -0.28
CA SER A 332 7.69 -17.40 -0.10
C SER A 332 7.93 -16.64 -1.41
N TYR A 333 7.51 -15.38 -1.45
CA TYR A 333 7.76 -14.51 -2.61
C TYR A 333 9.26 -14.21 -2.78
N ASN A 334 9.99 -14.03 -1.67
CA ASN A 334 11.43 -13.84 -1.71
C ASN A 334 12.14 -15.03 -2.38
N LEU A 335 11.84 -16.26 -1.96
CA LEU A 335 12.45 -17.45 -2.57
C LEU A 335 12.14 -17.51 -4.07
N TYR A 336 10.88 -17.25 -4.46
CA TYR A 336 10.47 -17.21 -5.86
C TYR A 336 11.31 -16.25 -6.71
N GLU A 337 11.47 -14.99 -6.29
CA GLU A 337 12.17 -14.01 -7.12
C GLU A 337 13.68 -14.27 -7.20
N LYS A 338 14.30 -14.84 -6.15
CA LYS A 338 15.71 -15.25 -6.18
C LYS A 338 15.93 -16.48 -7.07
N GLU A 339 15.05 -17.46 -7.00
CA GLU A 339 15.09 -18.62 -7.90
C GLU A 339 14.88 -18.20 -9.35
N LEU A 340 13.92 -17.32 -9.63
CA LEU A 340 13.72 -16.78 -10.97
C LEU A 340 14.97 -16.07 -11.47
N PHE A 341 15.63 -15.26 -10.64
CA PHE A 341 16.91 -14.64 -11.01
C PHE A 341 17.99 -15.67 -11.39
N ARG A 342 18.14 -16.75 -10.61
CA ARG A 342 19.09 -17.83 -10.92
C ARG A 342 18.78 -18.50 -12.26
N VAL A 343 17.50 -18.78 -12.52
CA VAL A 343 17.06 -19.36 -13.80
C VAL A 343 17.29 -18.41 -14.97
N LEU A 344 17.03 -17.10 -14.79
CA LEU A 344 17.32 -16.08 -15.80
C LEU A 344 18.82 -15.97 -16.08
N LEU A 345 19.66 -15.89 -15.04
CA LEU A 345 21.12 -15.85 -15.17
C LEU A 345 21.63 -17.04 -15.99
N LYS A 346 21.18 -18.25 -15.64
CA LYS A 346 21.54 -19.47 -16.37
C LYS A 346 21.06 -19.43 -17.82
N SER A 347 19.79 -19.09 -18.04
CA SER A 347 19.18 -19.07 -19.38
C SER A 347 19.84 -18.06 -20.31
N ILE A 348 20.24 -16.89 -19.79
CA ILE A 348 20.92 -15.84 -20.56
C ILE A 348 22.38 -16.23 -20.86
N THR A 349 23.08 -16.81 -19.88
CA THR A 349 24.48 -17.24 -20.05
C THR A 349 24.61 -18.39 -21.05
N GLU A 350 23.56 -19.22 -21.19
CA GLU A 350 23.51 -20.37 -22.09
C GLU A 350 22.87 -20.07 -23.47
N LEU A 351 22.61 -18.80 -23.81
CA LEU A 351 22.03 -18.45 -25.12
C LEU A 351 22.87 -19.00 -26.29
N PRO A 352 22.27 -19.67 -27.30
CA PRO A 352 22.99 -20.28 -28.39
C PRO A 352 23.23 -19.21 -29.46
N LEU A 353 24.15 -18.30 -29.16
CA LEU A 353 24.49 -17.18 -30.04
C LEU A 353 24.96 -17.65 -31.43
N GLN A 354 25.54 -18.85 -31.52
CA GLN A 354 25.95 -19.48 -32.77
C GLN A 354 24.77 -19.84 -33.68
N GLU A 355 23.59 -20.06 -33.10
CA GLU A 355 22.33 -20.32 -33.82
C GLU A 355 21.56 -19.02 -34.14
N GLY A 356 22.15 -17.84 -33.85
CA GLY A 356 21.53 -16.54 -34.05
C GLY A 356 20.47 -16.18 -33.00
N ILE A 357 20.39 -16.92 -31.89
CA ILE A 357 19.46 -16.64 -30.79
C ILE A 357 20.14 -15.72 -29.78
N ASP A 358 19.84 -14.44 -29.88
CA ASP A 358 20.33 -13.35 -29.01
C ASP A 358 19.23 -12.77 -28.11
N HIS A 359 18.13 -13.51 -27.92
CA HIS A 359 16.95 -13.06 -27.22
C HIS A 359 16.49 -14.07 -26.17
N LEU A 360 15.77 -13.59 -25.16
CA LEU A 360 15.09 -14.39 -24.15
C LEU A 360 13.63 -13.95 -24.06
N ILE A 361 12.70 -14.90 -24.15
CA ILE A 361 11.28 -14.66 -23.89
C ILE A 361 10.96 -15.16 -22.49
N VAL A 362 10.27 -14.36 -21.68
CA VAL A 362 9.76 -14.76 -20.37
C VAL A 362 8.24 -14.65 -20.37
N GLU A 363 7.55 -15.78 -20.27
CA GLU A 363 6.09 -15.87 -20.24
C GLU A 363 5.58 -15.84 -18.80
N ASN A 364 4.53 -15.06 -18.56
CA ASN A 364 3.85 -14.92 -17.26
C ASN A 364 4.78 -14.43 -16.13
N TRP A 365 5.77 -13.59 -16.40
CA TRP A 365 6.54 -12.96 -15.31
C TRP A 365 5.76 -11.80 -14.71
N LEU A 366 5.35 -11.91 -13.45
CA LEU A 366 4.61 -10.89 -12.71
C LEU A 366 5.52 -10.13 -11.71
N PRO A 367 6.30 -9.13 -12.16
CA PRO A 367 7.25 -8.40 -11.31
C PRO A 367 6.53 -7.38 -10.40
N LEU A 368 6.28 -7.74 -9.13
CA LEU A 368 5.56 -6.88 -8.18
C LEU A 368 6.45 -6.23 -7.11
N THR A 369 7.72 -6.61 -7.01
CA THR A 369 8.68 -6.09 -6.03
C THR A 369 9.70 -5.13 -6.66
N GLN A 370 10.35 -4.30 -5.84
CA GLN A 370 11.45 -3.46 -6.32
C GLN A 370 12.59 -4.31 -6.90
N PHE A 371 12.83 -5.51 -6.35
CA PHE A 371 13.80 -6.46 -6.88
C PHE A 371 13.43 -6.94 -8.29
N SER A 372 12.23 -7.50 -8.47
CA SER A 372 11.78 -8.03 -9.76
C SER A 372 11.64 -6.96 -10.83
N VAL A 373 11.12 -5.79 -10.47
CA VAL A 373 11.04 -4.63 -11.39
C VAL A 373 12.44 -4.08 -11.71
N GLY A 374 13.30 -4.03 -10.70
CA GLY A 374 14.71 -3.69 -10.86
C GLY A 374 15.40 -4.62 -11.86
N LEU A 375 15.11 -5.92 -11.82
CA LEU A 375 15.64 -6.89 -12.78
C LEU A 375 15.15 -6.63 -14.21
N VAL A 376 13.86 -6.38 -14.41
CA VAL A 376 13.35 -6.01 -15.75
C VAL A 376 14.07 -4.74 -16.26
N PHE A 377 14.21 -3.74 -15.40
CA PHE A 377 14.93 -2.50 -15.72
C PHE A 377 16.41 -2.74 -16.04
N PHE A 378 17.08 -3.58 -15.26
CA PHE A 378 18.49 -3.91 -15.42
C PHE A 378 18.73 -4.67 -16.73
N LEU A 379 17.93 -5.72 -16.99
CA LEU A 379 18.01 -6.53 -18.19
C LEU A 379 17.83 -5.67 -19.45
N LYS A 380 16.79 -4.83 -19.51
CA LYS A 380 16.56 -3.96 -20.68
C LYS A 380 17.58 -2.83 -20.84
N THR A 381 18.35 -2.51 -19.81
CA THR A 381 19.31 -1.38 -19.86
C THR A 381 20.75 -1.84 -20.10
N TYR A 382 21.18 -2.95 -19.50
CA TYR A 382 22.59 -3.39 -19.54
C TYR A 382 22.80 -4.75 -20.18
N VAL A 383 21.78 -5.62 -20.22
CA VAL A 383 21.95 -6.98 -20.77
C VAL A 383 21.50 -7.05 -22.23
N PHE A 384 20.35 -6.45 -22.52
CA PHE A 384 19.73 -6.45 -23.85
C PHE A 384 19.56 -5.04 -24.40
N ASP A 385 19.41 -4.89 -25.71
CA ASP A 385 19.15 -3.62 -26.39
C ASP A 385 17.75 -3.08 -26.10
N GLY A 386 16.79 -3.98 -25.89
CA GLY A 386 15.44 -3.60 -25.52
C GLY A 386 14.59 -4.76 -25.00
N VAL A 387 13.36 -4.40 -24.64
CA VAL A 387 12.31 -5.33 -24.23
C VAL A 387 11.00 -4.99 -24.93
N GLU A 388 10.31 -6.02 -25.39
CA GLU A 388 8.96 -5.95 -25.96
C GLU A 388 7.98 -6.73 -25.07
N CYS A 389 6.71 -6.34 -25.11
CA CYS A 389 5.64 -7.09 -24.44
C CYS A 389 4.44 -7.25 -25.36
N THR A 390 3.75 -8.38 -25.25
CA THR A 390 2.52 -8.64 -26.01
C THR A 390 1.34 -7.85 -25.42
N SER A 391 0.36 -7.56 -26.28
CA SER A 391 -0.89 -6.92 -25.86
C SER A 391 -1.94 -7.90 -25.36
N GLU A 392 -1.92 -9.12 -25.89
CA GLU A 392 -2.87 -10.20 -25.66
C GLU A 392 -2.17 -11.46 -25.10
N PRO A 393 -2.89 -12.35 -24.40
CA PRO A 393 -2.34 -13.62 -23.93
C PRO A 393 -1.78 -14.50 -25.07
N PRO A 394 -0.66 -15.22 -24.84
CA PRO A 394 0.13 -15.21 -23.60
C PRO A 394 0.87 -13.88 -23.41
N ILE A 395 0.78 -13.32 -22.19
CA ILE A 395 1.50 -12.10 -21.84
C ILE A 395 2.97 -12.48 -21.58
N LEU A 396 3.85 -11.93 -22.40
CA LEU A 396 5.29 -12.21 -22.35
C LEU A 396 6.12 -10.93 -22.35
N LEU A 397 7.36 -11.07 -21.87
CA LEU A 397 8.45 -10.10 -22.03
C LEU A 397 9.50 -10.71 -22.95
N LYS A 398 9.76 -10.10 -24.10
CA LYS A 398 10.83 -10.50 -25.01
C LYS A 398 11.98 -9.52 -24.88
N PHE A 399 13.08 -9.95 -24.29
CA PHE A 399 14.34 -9.22 -24.30
C PHE A 399 15.14 -9.60 -25.54
N TYR A 400 15.63 -8.64 -26.31
CA TYR A 400 16.29 -8.87 -27.60
C TYR A 400 17.56 -8.05 -27.77
N GLY A 401 18.46 -8.51 -28.64
CA GLY A 401 19.74 -7.86 -28.87
C GLY A 401 20.65 -7.99 -27.67
N LEU A 402 21.13 -9.20 -27.37
CA LEU A 402 22.09 -9.40 -26.29
C LEU A 402 23.34 -8.53 -26.53
N LYS A 403 23.64 -7.65 -25.57
CA LYS A 403 24.79 -6.76 -25.64
C LYS A 403 26.09 -7.54 -25.46
N THR A 404 27.15 -7.05 -26.08
CA THR A 404 28.50 -7.60 -25.98
C THR A 404 29.00 -7.71 -24.54
N ASP A 405 28.63 -6.76 -23.68
CA ASP A 405 28.96 -6.70 -22.25
C ASP A 405 27.79 -7.15 -21.36
N GLY A 406 26.72 -7.68 -21.95
CA GLY A 406 25.47 -7.98 -21.25
C GLY A 406 25.61 -9.13 -20.25
N ILE A 407 26.28 -10.22 -20.65
CA ILE A 407 26.56 -11.35 -19.75
C ILE A 407 27.48 -10.91 -18.60
N ALA A 408 28.54 -10.15 -18.91
CA ALA A 408 29.46 -9.64 -17.89
C ALA A 408 28.75 -8.71 -16.89
N SER A 409 27.85 -7.84 -17.37
CA SER A 409 27.02 -6.99 -16.51
C SER A 409 26.10 -7.81 -15.59
N LEU A 410 25.49 -8.88 -16.11
CA LEU A 410 24.62 -9.76 -15.34
C LEU A 410 25.39 -10.58 -14.30
N GLN A 411 26.59 -11.05 -14.63
CA GLN A 411 27.49 -11.72 -13.69
C GLN A 411 27.94 -10.79 -12.56
N HIS A 412 28.27 -9.53 -12.88
CA HIS A 412 28.61 -8.54 -11.87
C HIS A 412 27.47 -8.26 -10.88
N LEU A 413 26.22 -8.21 -11.37
CA LEU A 413 25.05 -8.13 -10.49
C LEU A 413 24.94 -9.37 -9.58
N ASN A 414 25.15 -10.57 -10.12
CA ASN A 414 25.13 -11.81 -9.33
C ASN A 414 26.21 -11.81 -8.23
N GLU A 415 27.43 -11.37 -8.54
CA GLU A 415 28.52 -11.23 -7.55
C GLU A 415 28.14 -10.26 -6.42
N GLY A 416 27.53 -9.13 -6.76
CA GLY A 416 27.02 -8.16 -5.78
C GLY A 416 25.97 -8.77 -4.85
N LEU A 417 25.01 -9.53 -5.40
CA LEU A 417 23.98 -10.21 -4.63
C LEU A 417 24.56 -11.29 -3.69
N GLN A 418 25.49 -12.10 -4.18
CA GLN A 418 26.17 -13.11 -3.37
C GLN A 418 27.00 -12.49 -2.24
N SER A 419 27.67 -11.36 -2.50
CA SER A 419 28.42 -10.63 -1.48
C SER A 419 27.52 -10.10 -0.38
N GLU A 420 26.35 -9.55 -0.68
CA GLU A 420 25.44 -9.03 0.35
C GLU A 420 24.75 -10.14 1.15
N ASP A 421 24.32 -11.22 0.49
CA ASP A 421 23.74 -12.39 1.18
C ASP A 421 24.71 -12.99 2.22
N SER A 422 26.02 -12.88 2.00
CA SER A 422 27.05 -13.34 2.95
C SER A 422 27.30 -12.41 4.14
N ARG A 423 26.90 -11.13 4.05
CA ARG A 423 27.13 -10.10 5.08
C ARG A 423 25.96 -9.92 6.04
N GLU A 424 24.76 -10.30 5.63
CA GLU A 424 23.55 -10.03 6.40
C GLU A 424 23.18 -11.12 7.42
N SER A 425 22.47 -10.71 8.47
CA SER A 425 21.77 -11.60 9.38
C SER A 425 20.69 -12.39 8.61
N PRO A 426 20.42 -13.66 8.94
CA PRO A 426 19.44 -14.50 8.22
C PRO A 426 17.99 -13.94 8.18
N ALA A 427 17.70 -12.86 8.92
CA ALA A 427 16.42 -12.17 8.93
C ALA A 427 16.27 -11.05 7.87
N LYS A 428 17.32 -10.73 7.09
CA LYS A 428 17.30 -9.71 6.04
C LYS A 428 17.65 -10.29 4.68
N THR A 429 17.13 -9.65 3.62
CA THR A 429 17.38 -10.01 2.23
C THR A 429 17.40 -8.78 1.35
N VAL A 430 18.01 -8.88 0.16
CA VAL A 430 18.04 -7.83 -0.84
C VAL A 430 16.63 -7.61 -1.42
N LEU A 431 16.03 -6.45 -1.15
CA LEU A 431 14.70 -6.04 -1.63
C LEU A 431 14.72 -5.26 -2.94
N GLY A 432 15.89 -4.74 -3.34
CA GLY A 432 16.04 -3.93 -4.54
C GLY A 432 17.46 -3.91 -5.04
N ILE A 433 17.64 -3.84 -6.36
CA ILE A 433 18.96 -3.86 -7.02
C ILE A 433 19.36 -2.54 -7.66
N VAL A 434 18.40 -1.62 -7.80
CA VAL A 434 18.60 -0.26 -8.31
C VAL A 434 17.80 0.73 -7.44
N PRO A 435 18.20 2.01 -7.40
CA PRO A 435 17.47 3.03 -6.63
C PRO A 435 16.00 3.14 -7.08
N ILE A 436 15.07 3.06 -6.13
CA ILE A 436 13.63 3.01 -6.42
C ILE A 436 13.14 4.22 -7.24
N ARG A 437 13.77 5.40 -7.07
CA ARG A 437 13.48 6.61 -7.84
C ARG A 437 13.60 6.42 -9.35
N LEU A 438 14.52 5.58 -9.81
CA LEU A 438 14.71 5.31 -11.25
C LEU A 438 13.59 4.43 -11.82
N LEU A 439 12.95 3.64 -10.97
CA LEU A 439 11.84 2.77 -11.36
C LEU A 439 10.51 3.53 -11.43
N PHE A 440 10.41 4.70 -10.79
CA PHE A 440 9.26 5.59 -10.84
C PHE A 440 9.38 6.68 -11.90
N ASP A 441 10.50 6.73 -12.61
CA ASP A 441 10.80 7.85 -13.49
C ASP A 441 10.46 7.55 -14.97
N GLY A 442 9.78 8.50 -15.61
CA GLY A 442 9.40 8.43 -17.02
C GLY A 442 8.36 7.36 -17.39
N GLY A 443 8.33 7.01 -18.68
CA GLY A 443 7.34 6.07 -19.23
C GLY A 443 7.53 4.61 -18.79
N PHE A 444 8.74 4.21 -18.39
CA PHE A 444 9.00 2.84 -17.93
C PHE A 444 8.04 2.42 -16.82
N TYR A 445 7.84 3.30 -15.83
CA TYR A 445 6.95 3.05 -14.70
C TYR A 445 5.51 2.75 -15.14
N TYR A 446 4.93 3.62 -15.98
CA TYR A 446 3.56 3.47 -16.44
C TYR A 446 3.38 2.27 -17.38
N ALA A 447 4.37 1.98 -18.23
CA ALA A 447 4.35 0.79 -19.07
C ALA A 447 4.33 -0.49 -18.24
N LEU A 448 5.13 -0.54 -17.17
CA LEU A 448 5.18 -1.67 -16.25
C LEU A 448 3.92 -1.80 -15.41
N LEU A 449 3.37 -0.67 -14.92
CA LEU A 449 2.10 -0.62 -14.20
C LEU A 449 0.97 -1.21 -15.06
N ASN A 450 0.89 -0.80 -16.32
CA ASN A 450 -0.09 -1.36 -17.26
C ASN A 450 0.15 -2.85 -17.51
N TYR A 451 1.40 -3.27 -17.71
CA TYR A 451 1.79 -4.67 -17.92
C TYR A 451 1.34 -5.56 -16.75
N ASN A 452 1.75 -5.21 -15.52
CA ASN A 452 1.42 -5.95 -14.31
C ASN A 452 -0.09 -6.00 -14.06
N ASN A 453 -0.80 -4.88 -14.28
CA ASN A 453 -2.25 -4.84 -14.13
C ASN A 453 -2.98 -5.84 -15.03
N ARG A 454 -2.55 -6.03 -16.27
CA ARG A 454 -3.16 -7.06 -17.14
C ARG A 454 -2.77 -8.45 -16.69
N LEU A 455 -1.51 -8.64 -16.30
CA LEU A 455 -1.03 -9.95 -15.93
C LEU A 455 -1.68 -10.44 -14.62
N CYS A 456 -1.94 -9.56 -13.63
CA CYS A 456 -2.76 -9.89 -12.48
C CYS A 456 -4.14 -10.43 -12.89
N LEU A 457 -4.84 -9.77 -13.82
CA LEU A 457 -6.16 -10.21 -14.29
C LEU A 457 -6.08 -11.52 -15.10
N GLN A 458 -5.00 -11.72 -15.88
CA GLN A 458 -4.78 -12.99 -16.59
C GLN A 458 -4.54 -14.14 -15.60
N TYR A 459 -3.74 -13.92 -14.56
CA TYR A 459 -3.55 -14.90 -13.48
C TYR A 459 -4.90 -15.26 -12.85
N CYS A 460 -5.71 -14.27 -12.50
CA CYS A 460 -7.06 -14.53 -11.99
C CYS A 460 -7.91 -15.33 -12.97
N SER A 461 -7.88 -15.00 -14.27
CA SER A 461 -8.63 -15.72 -15.30
C SER A 461 -8.22 -17.18 -15.41
N GLU A 462 -6.92 -17.48 -15.34
CA GLU A 462 -6.40 -18.84 -15.43
C GLU A 462 -6.77 -19.66 -14.18
N LEU A 463 -6.63 -19.06 -12.99
CA LEU A 463 -6.92 -19.71 -11.71
C LEU A 463 -8.43 -19.98 -11.49
N LEU A 464 -9.30 -19.10 -11.99
CA LEU A 464 -10.76 -19.30 -11.90
C LEU A 464 -11.29 -20.32 -12.93
N GLY A 465 -10.44 -20.78 -13.86
CA GLY A 465 -10.83 -21.56 -15.03
C GLY A 465 -11.69 -20.75 -16.00
N LYS A 466 -11.66 -21.12 -17.29
CA LYS A 466 -12.54 -20.53 -18.31
C LYS A 466 -14.03 -20.71 -17.98
#